data_AF-A0A4U9U6P3-F1
#
_entry.id   AF-A0A4U9U6P3-F1
#
_cell.length_a   1.000
_cell.length_b   1.000
_cell.length_c   1.000
_cell.angle_alpha   90.00
_cell.angle_beta   90.00
_cell.angle_gamma   90.00
#
_symmetry.space_group_name_H-M   'P 1'
#
loop_
_entity.id
_entity.type
_entity.pdbx_description
1 polymer ?
#
loop_
_entity_poly.entity_id
_entity_poly.type
_entity_poly.pdbx_seq_one_letter_code
_entity_poly.pdbx_strand_id
1 'polypeptide(L)'
;MTWVISNPDYVYMDFPYEVSPDEHGYYWGTRFSDEQKIFSFAPNNLPQNAETSVDRDGNHFTAKSDKPWPGAYGLSAQLWSEVVRTDQQMEYMIYPRAVSLAERAWHRRQLGAGLQSWP
;
A
#
# COMPACT_ATOMS: atom_id res chain seq x y z
N MET A 1 11.14 -16.03 -11.30
CA MET A 1 10.00 -15.10 -11.43
C MET A 1 10.24 -13.95 -10.46
N THR A 2 10.20 -12.71 -10.92
CA THR A 2 10.37 -11.50 -10.09
C THR A 2 9.02 -10.82 -9.91
N TRP A 3 8.65 -10.49 -8.68
CA TRP A 3 7.36 -9.88 -8.35
C TRP A 3 7.54 -8.41 -7.97
N VAL A 4 6.85 -7.49 -8.66
CA VAL A 4 6.74 -6.09 -8.23
C VAL A 4 5.40 -5.91 -7.54
N ILE A 5 5.42 -5.70 -6.23
CA ILE A 5 4.23 -5.57 -5.40
C ILE A 5 3.52 -4.25 -5.75
N SER A 6 2.22 -4.34 -6.08
CA SER A 6 1.39 -3.24 -6.60
C SER A 6 -0.06 -3.36 -6.11
N ASN A 7 -0.22 -3.64 -4.82
CA ASN A 7 -1.50 -3.95 -4.20
C ASN A 7 -2.45 -2.72 -4.17
N PRO A 8 -3.65 -2.78 -4.76
CA PRO A 8 -4.55 -1.62 -4.83
C PRO A 8 -5.07 -1.18 -3.47
N ASP A 9 -5.21 -2.11 -2.54
CA ASP A 9 -5.65 -1.86 -1.17
C ASP A 9 -4.65 -1.08 -0.30
N TYR A 10 -3.45 -0.79 -0.83
CA TYR A 10 -2.42 0.02 -0.17
C TYR A 10 -1.83 1.10 -1.09
N VAL A 11 -1.35 0.76 -2.28
CA VAL A 11 -0.44 1.61 -3.06
C VAL A 11 -1.05 2.21 -4.33
N TYR A 12 -2.38 2.16 -4.46
CA TYR A 12 -3.09 2.93 -5.48
C TYR A 12 -3.33 4.34 -4.97
N MET A 13 -2.57 5.28 -5.52
CA MET A 13 -2.60 6.70 -5.23
C MET A 13 -3.76 7.42 -5.92
N ASP A 14 -4.62 6.75 -6.67
CA ASP A 14 -5.90 7.28 -7.13
C ASP A 14 -7.04 7.05 -6.11
N PHE A 15 -6.74 6.40 -4.97
CA PHE A 15 -7.71 6.21 -3.89
C PHE A 15 -7.66 7.35 -2.85
N PRO A 16 -8.79 7.66 -2.18
CA PRO A 16 -8.89 8.70 -1.15
C PRO A 16 -7.84 8.59 -0.05
N TYR A 17 -7.48 9.72 0.56
CA TYR A 17 -6.69 9.71 1.79
C TYR A 17 -7.51 9.24 2.99
N GLU A 18 -8.78 9.64 3.06
CA GLU A 18 -9.67 9.28 4.15
C GLU A 18 -11.08 8.94 3.64
N VAL A 19 -11.93 8.45 4.55
CA VAL A 19 -13.32 8.13 4.22
C VAL A 19 -14.18 9.39 4.40
N SER A 20 -14.09 10.29 3.42
CA SER A 20 -14.92 11.49 3.33
C SER A 20 -15.63 11.55 1.96
N PRO A 21 -16.90 11.97 1.89
CA PRO A 21 -17.59 12.18 0.62
C PRO A 21 -16.96 13.26 -0.26
N ASP A 22 -16.21 14.18 0.34
CA ASP A 22 -15.56 15.30 -0.34
C ASP A 22 -14.13 14.96 -0.82
N GLU A 23 -13.62 13.78 -0.46
CA GLU A 23 -12.30 13.30 -0.90
C GLU A 23 -12.30 12.85 -2.36
N HIS A 24 -11.20 13.14 -3.05
CA HIS A 24 -11.01 12.74 -4.44
C HIS A 24 -10.60 11.26 -4.54
N GLY A 25 -11.04 10.59 -5.62
CA GLY A 25 -10.48 9.30 -6.01
C GLY A 25 -11.49 8.19 -6.27
N TYR A 26 -11.02 7.12 -6.91
CA TYR A 26 -11.74 5.86 -6.97
C TYR A 26 -11.47 5.03 -5.71
N TYR A 27 -12.17 3.92 -5.56
CA TYR A 27 -12.16 3.23 -4.26
C TYR A 27 -12.57 1.78 -4.37
N TRP A 28 -12.44 1.18 -5.55
CA TRP A 28 -12.92 -0.18 -5.79
C TRP A 28 -12.15 -1.21 -4.93
N GLY A 29 -10.86 -0.99 -4.70
CA GLY A 29 -9.99 -1.91 -3.93
C GLY A 29 -9.97 -1.66 -2.41
N THR A 30 -10.07 -0.40 -1.97
CA THR A 30 -10.23 -0.04 -0.55
C THR A 30 -10.86 1.34 -0.42
N ARG A 31 -11.36 1.69 0.78
CA ARG A 31 -12.04 2.96 1.00
C ARG A 31 -11.12 4.16 1.14
N PHE A 32 -9.89 3.94 1.60
CA PHE A 32 -8.87 4.97 1.76
C PHE A 32 -7.46 4.36 1.84
N SER A 33 -6.45 5.16 1.55
CA SER A 33 -5.05 4.86 1.83
C SER A 33 -4.25 6.13 2.10
N ASP A 34 -4.17 6.49 3.38
CA ASP A 34 -3.37 7.60 3.87
C ASP A 34 -1.87 7.24 3.98
N GLU A 35 -1.08 8.22 4.40
CA GLU A 35 0.35 8.10 4.64
C GLU A 35 0.67 6.98 5.63
N GLN A 36 -0.14 6.86 6.69
CA GLN A 36 0.06 5.88 7.75
C GLN A 36 -0.20 4.46 7.26
N LYS A 37 -1.25 4.24 6.47
CA LYS A 37 -1.59 2.93 5.91
C LYS A 37 -0.53 2.47 4.90
N ILE A 38 -0.05 3.35 4.02
CA ILE A 38 1.07 3.04 3.12
C ILE A 38 2.34 2.71 3.90
N PHE A 39 2.67 3.50 4.93
CA PHE A 39 3.86 3.25 5.76
C PHE A 39 3.77 1.91 6.50
N SER A 40 2.58 1.55 6.97
CA SER A 40 2.32 0.31 7.72
C SER A 40 2.36 -0.94 6.83
N PHE A 41 2.22 -0.78 5.50
CA PHE A 41 2.22 -1.90 4.56
C PHE A 41 3.52 -2.73 4.62
N ALA A 42 3.37 -4.05 4.68
CA ALA A 42 4.45 -5.01 4.68
C ALA A 42 4.50 -5.79 3.36
N PRO A 43 5.15 -5.24 2.32
CA PRO A 43 5.11 -5.81 0.96
C PRO A 43 5.80 -7.17 0.84
N ASN A 44 6.73 -7.49 1.74
CA ASN A 44 7.47 -8.76 1.71
C ASN A 44 6.94 -9.82 2.68
N ASN A 45 5.88 -9.52 3.44
CA ASN A 45 5.18 -10.44 4.33
C ASN A 45 3.68 -10.11 4.30
N LEU A 46 3.04 -10.39 3.16
CA LEU A 46 1.64 -9.98 2.92
C LEU A 46 0.65 -10.44 4.01
N PRO A 47 0.75 -11.65 4.59
CA PRO A 47 -0.16 -12.08 5.65
C PRO A 47 -0.19 -11.18 6.89
N GLN A 48 0.93 -10.55 7.28
CA GLN A 48 0.96 -9.73 8.50
C GLN A 48 0.03 -8.51 8.42
N ASN A 49 -0.32 -8.07 7.20
CA ASN A 49 -1.14 -6.87 7.05
C ASN A 49 -2.56 -7.08 7.63
N ALA A 50 -3.02 -8.33 7.78
CA ALA A 50 -4.28 -8.66 8.45
C ALA A 50 -4.36 -8.16 9.91
N GLU A 51 -3.21 -7.98 10.58
CA GLU A 51 -3.15 -7.46 11.95
C GLU A 51 -3.05 -5.94 12.02
N THR A 52 -2.68 -5.29 10.91
CA THR A 52 -2.35 -3.86 10.85
C THR A 52 -3.27 -3.06 9.93
N SER A 53 -4.24 -3.69 9.29
CA SER A 53 -5.21 -3.05 8.41
C SER A 53 -6.56 -3.76 8.45
N VAL A 54 -7.54 -3.13 7.82
CA VAL A 54 -8.89 -3.66 7.60
C VAL A 54 -9.16 -3.78 6.11
N ASP A 55 -10.15 -4.58 5.74
CA ASP A 55 -10.60 -4.70 4.36
C ASP A 55 -11.30 -3.43 3.88
N ARG A 56 -11.79 -3.48 2.64
CA ARG A 56 -12.51 -2.38 1.99
C ARG A 56 -13.66 -1.85 2.84
N ASP A 57 -14.43 -2.70 3.51
CA ASP A 57 -15.63 -2.28 4.23
C ASP A 57 -15.34 -2.02 5.73
N GLY A 58 -14.07 -2.02 6.11
CA GLY A 58 -13.62 -1.74 7.48
C GLY A 58 -13.61 -2.96 8.39
N ASN A 59 -13.75 -4.17 7.85
CA ASN A 59 -13.76 -5.39 8.64
C ASN A 59 -12.35 -5.97 8.81
N HIS A 60 -12.13 -6.65 9.93
CA HIS A 60 -10.95 -7.49 10.10
C HIS A 60 -11.00 -8.68 9.14
N PHE A 61 -9.83 -9.07 8.64
CA PHE A 61 -9.66 -10.24 7.79
C PHE A 61 -8.56 -11.14 8.34
N THR A 62 -8.43 -12.34 7.78
CA THR A 62 -7.36 -13.28 8.12
C THR A 62 -6.56 -13.60 6.86
N ALA A 63 -5.26 -13.80 7.00
CA ALA A 63 -4.39 -14.15 5.91
C ALA A 63 -3.33 -15.16 6.36
N LYS A 64 -3.10 -16.19 5.56
CA LYS A 64 -2.07 -17.22 5.78
C LYS A 64 -1.63 -17.78 4.42
N SER A 65 -0.36 -18.18 4.33
CA SER A 65 0.15 -19.00 3.23
C SER A 65 1.11 -20.04 3.78
N ASP A 66 0.96 -21.29 3.34
CA ASP A 66 1.91 -22.39 3.61
C ASP A 66 2.93 -22.57 2.47
N LYS A 67 2.87 -21.71 1.44
CA LYS A 67 3.74 -21.78 0.26
C LYS A 67 5.08 -21.09 0.51
N PRO A 68 6.19 -21.60 -0.04
CA PRO A 68 7.46 -20.89 -0.04
C PRO A 68 7.35 -19.52 -0.72
N TRP A 69 7.93 -18.49 -0.10
CA TRP A 69 7.99 -17.13 -0.64
C TRP A 69 9.45 -16.68 -0.81
N PRO A 70 9.96 -16.57 -2.06
CA PRO A 70 11.34 -16.18 -2.31
C PRO A 70 11.60 -14.68 -2.08
N GLY A 71 10.56 -13.89 -1.81
CA GLY A 71 10.66 -12.45 -1.65
C GLY A 71 10.10 -11.66 -2.85
N ALA A 72 9.68 -10.43 -2.58
CA ALA A 72 9.34 -9.43 -3.59
C ALA A 72 10.63 -8.88 -4.24
N TYR A 73 10.58 -8.59 -5.54
CA TYR A 73 11.68 -7.88 -6.20
C TYR A 73 11.64 -6.37 -5.93
N GLY A 74 10.43 -5.80 -5.82
CA GLY A 74 10.26 -4.38 -5.57
C GLY A 74 8.83 -4.01 -5.20
N LEU A 75 8.62 -2.71 -5.00
CA LEU A 75 7.35 -2.08 -4.67
C LEU A 75 7.10 -0.94 -5.66
N SER A 76 5.86 -0.81 -6.14
CA SER A 76 5.45 0.27 -7.03
C SER A 76 4.08 0.78 -6.61
N ALA A 77 3.91 2.10 -6.61
CA ALA A 77 2.60 2.72 -6.46
C ALA A 77 2.09 3.23 -7.82
N GLN A 78 0.78 3.34 -7.94
CA GLN A 78 0.10 3.68 -9.18
C GLN A 78 -0.77 4.90 -8.96
N LEU A 79 -0.68 5.89 -9.85
CA LEU A 79 -1.70 6.92 -9.99
C LEU A 79 -2.47 6.66 -11.28
N TRP A 80 -3.70 6.20 -11.16
CA TRP A 80 -4.65 6.17 -12.27
C TRP A 80 -5.39 7.50 -12.37
N SER A 81 -5.67 7.96 -13.59
CA SER A 81 -6.00 9.37 -13.83
C SER A 81 -7.43 9.61 -14.32
N GLU A 82 -8.36 8.68 -14.10
CA GLU A 82 -9.74 8.79 -14.59
C GLU A 82 -10.46 10.03 -14.02
N VAL A 83 -10.23 10.33 -12.74
CA VAL A 83 -10.82 11.48 -12.03
C VAL A 83 -9.79 12.56 -11.67
N VAL A 84 -8.53 12.34 -12.03
CA VAL A 84 -7.41 13.29 -11.83
C VAL A 84 -7.18 14.00 -13.17
N ARG A 85 -7.65 15.24 -13.26
CA ARG A 85 -7.75 16.00 -14.53
C ARG A 85 -6.74 17.13 -14.65
N THR A 86 -6.14 17.54 -13.54
CA THR A 86 -5.15 18.63 -13.50
C THR A 86 -3.89 18.18 -12.78
N ASP A 87 -2.78 18.84 -13.07
CA ASP A 87 -1.49 18.57 -12.42
C ASP A 87 -1.59 18.79 -10.89
N GLN A 88 -2.35 19.79 -10.45
CA GLN A 88 -2.61 20.03 -9.02
C GLN A 88 -3.34 18.86 -8.34
N GLN A 89 -4.29 18.23 -9.04
CA GLN A 89 -4.96 17.03 -8.53
C GLN A 89 -4.00 15.84 -8.51
N MET A 90 -3.15 15.69 -9.53
CA MET A 90 -2.11 14.66 -9.56
C MET A 90 -1.16 14.81 -8.37
N GLU A 91 -0.67 16.03 -8.13
CA GLU A 91 0.22 16.34 -7.01
C GLU A 91 -0.45 16.05 -5.67
N TYR A 92 -1.71 16.46 -5.48
CA TYR A 92 -2.48 16.17 -4.27
C TYR A 92 -2.62 14.66 -4.02
N MET A 93 -2.94 13.90 -5.07
CA MET A 93 -3.12 12.45 -4.96
C MET A 93 -1.81 11.69 -4.70
N ILE A 94 -0.66 12.21 -5.17
CA ILE A 94 0.66 11.59 -4.98
C ILE A 94 1.28 11.98 -3.62
N TYR A 95 1.20 13.25 -3.24
CA TYR A 95 1.93 13.81 -2.11
C TYR A 95 1.02 14.16 -0.93
N PRO A 96 1.44 13.90 0.32
CA PRO A 96 2.79 13.47 0.71
C PRO A 96 2.97 11.94 0.82
N ARG A 97 1.95 11.11 0.58
CA ARG A 97 2.01 9.65 0.81
C ARG A 97 3.04 8.89 -0.04
N ALA A 98 3.51 9.47 -1.14
CA ALA A 98 4.67 8.96 -1.88
C ALA A 98 5.96 8.90 -1.04
N VAL A 99 6.08 9.72 0.00
CA VAL A 99 7.21 9.63 0.96
C VAL A 99 7.12 8.35 1.79
N SER A 100 5.92 8.00 2.28
CA SER A 100 5.69 6.71 2.96
C SER A 100 6.00 5.53 2.04
N LEU A 101 5.63 5.63 0.76
CA LEU A 101 5.99 4.62 -0.24
C LEU A 101 7.51 4.50 -0.40
N ALA A 102 8.21 5.62 -0.56
CA ALA A 102 9.65 5.63 -0.75
C ALA A 102 10.37 4.98 0.44
N GLU A 103 9.94 5.29 1.66
CA GLU A 103 10.45 4.64 2.87
C GLU A 103 10.20 3.13 2.83
N ARG A 104 9.01 2.67 2.43
CA ARG A 104 8.73 1.23 2.38
C ARG A 104 9.35 0.48 1.22
N ALA A 105 9.64 1.16 0.12
CA ALA A 105 10.37 0.62 -1.01
C ALA A 105 11.88 0.51 -0.70
N TRP A 106 12.42 1.43 0.09
CA TRP A 106 13.85 1.48 0.42
C TRP A 106 14.20 0.71 1.69
N HIS A 107 13.48 0.97 2.79
CA HIS A 107 13.78 0.43 4.11
C HIS A 107 12.88 -0.76 4.45
N ARG A 108 13.53 -1.89 4.75
CA ARG A 108 12.86 -3.03 5.36
C ARG A 108 12.82 -2.84 6.88
N ARG A 109 11.68 -2.41 7.40
CA ARG A 109 11.42 -2.35 8.85
C ARG A 109 11.62 -3.75 9.46
N GLN A 110 12.51 -3.86 10.45
CA GLN A 110 12.56 -5.02 11.33
C GLN A 110 11.47 -4.88 12.39
N LEU A 111 10.39 -5.63 12.23
CA LEU A 111 9.51 -5.99 13.34
C LEU A 111 10.08 -7.31 13.89
N GLY A 112 10.18 -7.41 15.22
CA GLY A 112 11.03 -8.39 15.93
C GLY A 112 10.95 -9.85 15.47
N ALA A 113 12.07 -10.54 15.72
CA ALA A 113 12.39 -11.97 15.48
C ALA A 113 12.49 -12.43 14.01
N GLY A 114 13.62 -12.08 13.40
CA GLY A 114 14.38 -13.02 12.57
C GLY A 114 13.88 -13.23 11.15
N LEU A 115 14.13 -12.27 10.24
CA LEU A 115 14.24 -12.59 8.81
C LEU A 115 15.38 -11.80 8.16
N GLN A 116 16.25 -12.60 7.56
CA GLN A 116 17.46 -12.37 6.77
C GLN A 116 17.46 -11.06 5.96
N SER A 117 18.58 -10.33 6.00
CA SER A 117 18.86 -9.19 5.13
C SER A 117 18.71 -9.55 3.65
N TRP A 118 18.39 -8.56 2.80
CA TRP A 118 18.61 -8.72 1.36
C TRP A 118 20.10 -9.04 1.10
N PRO A 119 20.46 -9.68 -0.03
CA PRO A 119 21.85 -9.65 -0.48
C PRO A 119 22.34 -8.21 -0.69
#